data_AF-A0A961D5S0-F1
#
_entry.id   AF-A0A961D5S0-F1
#
_cell.length_a   1.000
_cell.length_b   1.000
_cell.length_c   1.000
_cell.angle_alpha   90.00
_cell.angle_beta   90.00
_cell.angle_gamma   90.00
#
_symmetry.space_group_name_H-M   'P 1'
#
loop_
_entity.id
_entity.type
_entity.pdbx_description
1 polymer ?
#
loop_
_entity_poly.entity_id
_entity_poly.type
_entity_poly.pdbx_seq_one_letter_code
_entity_poly.pdbx_strand_id
1 'polypeptide(L)' 'MIGSKPVGTNAAQSKTTKHIFVTGGVISSLGKGLTAASLGNLLTARGLHVVMQKLDPYLNVDPGTM' A
#
# COMPACT_ATOMS: atom_id res chain seq x y z
N MET A 1 42.99 -11.68 23.99
CA MET A 1 41.85 -12.02 24.88
C MET A 1 41.68 -10.82 25.79
N ILE A 2 40.66 -9.97 25.82
CA ILE A 2 39.20 -9.95 25.52
C ILE A 2 38.89 -8.43 25.34
N GLY A 3 37.93 -7.88 24.60
CA GLY A 3 36.84 -8.36 23.78
C GLY A 3 36.41 -7.22 22.85
N SER A 4 35.86 -7.59 21.71
CA SER A 4 35.41 -6.72 20.62
C SER A 4 34.34 -5.72 21.07
N LYS A 5 34.41 -4.50 20.52
CA LYS A 5 33.39 -3.45 20.63
C LYS A 5 31.96 -4.01 20.46
N PRO A 6 30.95 -3.51 21.18
CA PRO A 6 29.57 -3.89 20.93
C PRO A 6 29.19 -3.44 19.51
N VAL A 7 28.91 -4.43 18.67
CA VAL A 7 28.25 -4.29 17.38
C VAL A 7 26.95 -3.52 17.60
N GLY A 8 26.76 -2.47 16.82
CA GLY A 8 25.61 -1.57 16.92
C GLY A 8 24.30 -2.32 17.07
N THR A 9 23.57 -1.99 18.11
CA THR A 9 22.17 -2.34 18.27
C THR A 9 21.42 -1.77 17.08
N ASN A 10 21.16 -2.62 16.07
CA ASN A 10 20.08 -2.40 15.11
C ASN A 10 18.79 -2.43 15.93
N ALA A 11 18.43 -1.26 16.48
CA ALA A 11 17.08 -1.02 16.96
C ALA A 11 16.16 -1.39 15.80
N ALA A 12 15.38 -2.46 15.98
CA ALA A 12 14.38 -2.86 15.02
C ALA A 12 13.50 -1.64 14.74
N GLN A 13 13.74 -0.96 13.63
CA GLN A 13 12.95 0.19 13.22
C GLN A 13 11.51 -0.30 13.11
N SER A 14 10.65 0.22 13.98
CA SER A 14 9.21 0.02 13.89
C SER A 14 8.78 0.37 12.47
N LYS A 15 8.45 -0.65 11.68
CA LYS A 15 8.13 -0.50 10.27
C LYS A 15 6.73 0.08 10.16
N THR A 16 6.62 1.41 10.22
CA THR A 16 5.33 2.10 10.07
C THR A 16 4.76 1.85 8.68
N THR A 17 3.54 1.31 8.63
CA THR A 17 2.79 1.15 7.38
C THR A 17 2.61 2.50 6.69
N LYS A 18 2.81 2.53 5.37
CA LYS A 18 2.60 3.72 4.54
C LYS A 18 1.26 3.60 3.81
N HIS A 19 0.52 4.71 3.74
CA HIS A 19 -0.76 4.79 3.04
C HIS A 19 -0.62 5.66 1.79
N ILE A 20 -1.09 5.16 0.64
CA ILE A 20 -1.14 5.89 -0.63
C ILE A 20 -2.61 6.03 -1.01
N PHE A 21 -3.10 7.26 -1.12
CA PHE A 21 -4.47 7.54 -1.54
C PHE A 21 -4.50 7.84 -3.04
N VAL A 22 -5.33 7.11 -3.79
CA VAL A 22 -5.54 7.35 -5.22
C VAL A 22 -6.90 8.00 -5.41
N THR A 23 -6.91 9.27 -5.79
CA THR A 23 -8.13 10.05 -6.07
C THR A 23 -8.32 10.24 -7.58
N GLY A 24 -9.47 10.82 -7.97
CA GLY A 24 -9.78 11.11 -9.37
C GLY A 24 -10.42 12.47 -9.55
N GLY A 25 -10.06 13.18 -10.62
CA GLY A 25 -10.68 14.44 -11.03
C GLY A 25 -11.21 14.39 -12.45
N VAL A 26 -11.90 15.48 -12.85
CA VAL A 26 -12.49 15.71 -14.18
C VAL A 26 -13.64 14.75 -14.52
N ILE A 27 -13.34 13.48 -14.81
CA ILE A 27 -14.34 12.49 -15.21
C ILE A 27 -14.06 11.11 -14.58
N SER A 28 -15.11 10.30 -14.46
CA SER A 28 -15.01 8.89 -14.10
C SER A 28 -14.47 8.04 -15.28
N SER A 29 -14.20 6.76 -15.04
CA SER A 29 -13.74 5.79 -16.07
C SER A 29 -12.34 5.98 -16.68
N LEU A 30 -11.52 6.88 -16.14
CA LEU A 30 -10.11 7.09 -16.55
C LEU A 30 -9.13 5.95 -16.19
N GLY A 31 -9.61 4.78 -15.78
CA GLY A 31 -8.73 3.66 -15.44
C GLY A 31 -8.03 3.75 -14.08
N LYS A 32 -8.53 4.56 -13.13
CA LYS A 32 -7.94 4.73 -11.78
C LYS A 32 -7.65 3.41 -11.06
N GLY A 33 -8.57 2.44 -11.15
CA GLY A 33 -8.38 1.11 -10.56
C GLY A 33 -7.20 0.37 -11.19
N LEU A 34 -7.08 0.44 -12.52
CA LEU A 34 -6.00 -0.21 -13.25
C LEU A 34 -4.65 0.46 -12.98
N THR A 35 -4.60 1.80 -12.96
CA THR A 35 -3.39 2.55 -12.61
C THR A 35 -2.92 2.23 -11.18
N ALA A 36 -3.85 2.18 -10.22
CA ALA A 36 -3.55 1.83 -8.83
C ALA A 36 -3.05 0.37 -8.72
N ALA A 37 -3.65 -0.57 -9.45
CA ALA A 37 -3.21 -1.96 -9.50
C ALA A 37 -1.79 -2.11 -10.09
N SER A 38 -1.49 -1.39 -11.18
CA SER A 38 -0.15 -1.36 -11.77
C SER A 38 0.91 -0.80 -10.82
N LEU A 39 0.58 0.27 -10.07
CA LEU A 39 1.46 0.80 -9.02
C LEU A 39 1.70 -0.23 -7.91
N GLY A 40 0.63 -0.89 -7.44
CA GLY A 40 0.73 -1.98 -6.46
C GLY A 40 1.66 -3.10 -6.92
N ASN A 41 1.53 -3.52 -8.18
CA ASN A 41 2.40 -4.54 -8.78
C ASN A 41 3.89 -4.12 -8.78
N LEU A 42 4.19 -2.86 -9.14
CA LEU A 42 5.57 -2.34 -9.11
C LEU A 42 6.15 -2.31 -7.69
N LEU A 43 5.34 -1.98 -6.68
CA LEU A 43 5.77 -1.97 -5.28
C LEU A 43 6.02 -3.39 -4.77
N THR A 44 5.13 -4.34 -5.09
CA THR A 44 5.33 -5.76 -4.79
C THR A 44 6.57 -6.33 -5.47
N ALA A 45 6.82 -5.97 -6.73
CA ALA A 45 8.03 -6.36 -7.46
C ALA A 45 9.33 -5.82 -6.80
N ARG A 46 9.24 -4.77 -5.97
CA ARG A 46 10.35 -4.25 -5.16
C ARG A 46 10.45 -4.91 -3.77
N GLY A 47 9.73 -6.00 -3.54
CA GLY A 47 9.74 -6.74 -2.27
C GLY A 47 8.97 -6.06 -1.14
N LEU A 48 8.07 -5.11 -1.45
CA LEU A 48 7.21 -4.49 -0.46
C LEU A 48 5.93 -5.30 -0.27
N HIS A 49 5.47 -5.43 0.96
CA HIS A 49 4.14 -5.97 1.27
C HIS A 49 3.10 -4.88 1.03
N VAL A 50 2.21 -5.10 0.06
CA VAL A 50 1.21 -4.12 -0.39
C VAL A 50 -0.19 -4.73 -0.25
N VAL A 51 -1.11 -3.96 0.32
CA VAL A 51 -2.53 -4.27 0.37
C VAL A 51 -3.29 -3.13 -0.30
N MET A 52 -4.29 -3.49 -1.12
CA MET A 52 -5.12 -2.55 -1.86
C MET A 52 -6.53 -2.54 -1.26
N GLN A 53 -7.11 -1.37 -1.05
CA GLN A 53 -8.49 -1.20 -0.60
C GLN A 53 -9.24 -0.28 -1.56
N LYS A 54 -10.43 -0.70 -1.98
CA LYS A 54 -11.35 0.12 -2.75
C LYS A 54 -12.36 0.78 -1.80
N LEU A 55 -12.62 2.06 -2.04
CA LEU A 55 -13.69 2.80 -1.38
C LEU A 55 -14.73 3.13 -2.45
N ASP A 56 -15.88 2.47 -2.40
CA ASP A 56 -17.00 2.72 -3.29
C ASP A 56 -17.98 3.67 -2.61
N PRO A 57 -18.35 4.80 -3.24
CA PRO A 57 -19.23 5.81 -2.62
C PRO A 57 -20.71 5.43 -2.68
N TYR A 58 -21.03 4.17 -2.98
CA TYR A 58 -22.40 3.69 -3.10
C TYR A 58 -23.00 3.41 -1.72
N LEU A 59 -24.32 3.57 -1.62
CA LEU A 59 -25.06 3.29 -0.39
C LEU A 59 -25.28 1.80 -0.16
N ASN A 60 -25.16 0.99 -1.22
CA ASN A 60 -25.29 -0.46 -1.13
C ASN A 60 -24.26 -1.00 -0.13
N VAL A 61 -24.73 -1.82 0.82
CA VAL A 61 -23.86 -2.48 1.80
C VAL A 61 -22.90 -3.44 1.11
N ASP A 62 -23.38 -4.11 0.07
CA ASP A 62 -22.63 -5.07 -0.72
C ASP A 62 -23.12 -5.05 -2.19
N PRO A 63 -22.30 -5.53 -3.14
CA PRO A 63 -22.63 -5.50 -4.55
C PRO A 63 -23.70 -6.51 -4.99
N GLY A 64 -24.12 -7.45 -4.14
CA GLY A 64 -25.10 -8.48 -4.48
C GLY A 64 -26.53 -7.95 -4.69
N THR A 65 -26.77 -6.68 -4.34
CA THR A 65 -28.04 -5.98 -4.52
C THR A 65 -28.05 -4.98 -5.67
N MET A 66 -26.93 -4.87 -6.41
CA MET A 66 -26.82 -4.02 -7.59
C MET A 66 -27.40 -4.65 -8.85
#